data_AF-A0A173L0I5-F1
#
_entry.id   AF-A0A173L0I5-F1
#
_cell.length_a   1.000
_cell.length_b   1.000
_cell.length_c   1.000
_cell.angle_alpha   90.00
_cell.angle_beta   90.00
_cell.angle_gamma   90.00
#
_symmetry.space_group_name_H-M   'P 1'
#
loop_
_entity.id
_entity.type
_entity.pdbx_description
1 polymer ?
#
loop_
_entity_poly.entity_id
_entity_poly.type
_entity_poly.pdbx_seq_one_letter_code
_entity_poly.pdbx_strand_id
1 'polypeptide(L)'
;MSYQDLELALPEVLRAFYARVRQDDQLGPIFNSAVYDWDEHLERIADFWSSVMLGTGRYKGNPVARHLPHAAQINRAKFDRWLELWRETTSLMLPAEVAAGLQTKAERIAESLILAMQFPSPAQRTMMAKMAADR
;
A
#
# COMPACT_ATOMS: atom_id res chain seq x y z
N MET A 1 -20.91 10.81 5.47
CA MET A 1 -20.00 9.91 6.20
C MET A 1 -18.92 10.77 6.82
N SER A 2 -18.77 10.72 8.14
CA SER A 2 -17.74 11.45 8.88
C SER A 2 -16.36 10.79 8.68
N TYR A 3 -15.29 11.51 8.98
CA TYR A 3 -13.94 10.95 9.00
C TYR A 3 -13.77 9.87 10.10
N GLN A 4 -14.59 9.91 11.15
CA GLN A 4 -14.66 8.86 12.16
C GLN A 4 -15.32 7.59 11.63
N ASP A 5 -16.31 7.72 10.75
CA ASP A 5 -16.96 6.58 10.08
C ASP A 5 -15.98 5.92 9.10
N LEU A 6 -15.09 6.70 8.46
CA LEU A 6 -14.03 6.14 7.61
C LEU A 6 -13.09 5.24 8.42
N GLU A 7 -12.67 5.66 9.62
CA GLU A 7 -11.80 4.85 10.49
C GLU A 7 -12.40 3.46 10.77
N LEU A 8 -13.71 3.40 11.05
CA LEU A 8 -14.42 2.15 11.30
C LEU A 8 -14.59 1.30 10.03
N ALA A 9 -14.69 1.94 8.86
CA ALA A 9 -14.83 1.26 7.58
C ALA A 9 -13.50 0.71 7.01
N LEU A 10 -12.35 1.27 7.40
CA LEU A 10 -11.03 0.91 6.87
C LEU A 10 -10.75 -0.61 6.90
N PRO A 11 -10.98 -1.34 8.00
CA PRO A 11 -10.69 -2.78 8.04
C PRO A 11 -11.45 -3.58 6.98
N GLU A 12 -12.72 -3.25 6.72
CA GLU A 12 -13.53 -3.95 5.71
C GLU A 12 -13.11 -3.59 4.29
N VAL A 13 -12.84 -2.30 4.02
CA VAL A 13 -12.33 -1.84 2.73
C VAL A 13 -11.00 -2.54 2.41
N LEU A 14 -10.09 -2.61 3.39
CA LEU A 14 -8.79 -3.24 3.21
C LEU A 14 -8.91 -4.77 3.00
N ARG A 15 -9.76 -5.45 3.76
CA ARG A 15 -10.05 -6.88 3.53
C ARG A 15 -10.56 -7.12 2.12
N ALA A 16 -11.54 -6.34 1.67
CA ALA A 16 -12.12 -6.46 0.34
C ALA A 16 -11.10 -6.14 -0.78
N PHE A 17 -10.26 -5.13 -0.56
CA PHE A 17 -9.22 -4.74 -1.50
C PHE A 17 -8.15 -5.83 -1.63
N TYR A 18 -7.58 -6.27 -0.51
CA TYR A 18 -6.52 -7.27 -0.54
C TYR A 18 -7.03 -8.66 -0.94
N ALA A 19 -8.30 -8.99 -0.73
CA ALA A 19 -8.90 -10.18 -1.32
C ALA A 19 -8.80 -10.18 -2.86
N ARG A 20 -9.02 -9.03 -3.50
CA ARG A 20 -8.86 -8.87 -4.96
C ARG A 20 -7.38 -8.90 -5.36
N VAL A 21 -6.52 -8.16 -4.65
CA VAL A 21 -5.07 -8.14 -4.92
C VAL A 21 -4.45 -9.54 -4.87
N ARG A 22 -4.86 -10.38 -3.91
CA ARG A 22 -4.33 -11.75 -3.75
C ARG A 22 -4.68 -12.68 -4.90
N GLN A 23 -5.81 -12.42 -5.58
CA GLN A 23 -6.30 -13.20 -6.71
C GLN A 23 -5.86 -12.64 -8.06
N ASP A 24 -5.33 -11.41 -8.09
CA ASP A 24 -4.90 -10.77 -9.32
C ASP A 24 -3.60 -11.42 -9.84
N ASP A 25 -3.59 -11.84 -11.11
CA ASP A 25 -2.46 -12.55 -11.72
C ASP A 25 -1.16 -11.72 -11.72
N GLN A 26 -1.28 -10.40 -11.70
CA GLN A 26 -0.14 -9.49 -11.75
C GLN A 26 0.40 -9.14 -10.36
N LEU A 27 -0.48 -8.98 -9.37
CA LEU A 27 -0.11 -8.53 -8.03
C LEU A 27 -0.01 -9.67 -7.02
N GLY A 28 -0.89 -10.67 -7.15
CA GLY A 28 -1.00 -11.83 -6.27
C GLY A 28 0.33 -12.50 -6.00
N PRO A 29 1.15 -12.85 -7.01
CA PRO A 29 2.46 -13.47 -6.78
C PRO A 29 3.41 -12.64 -5.89
N ILE A 30 3.38 -11.31 -6.01
CA ILE A 30 4.22 -10.42 -5.20
C ILE A 30 3.75 -10.42 -3.74
N PHE A 31 2.45 -10.20 -3.52
CA PHE A 31 1.91 -10.12 -2.16
C PHE A 31 1.89 -11.48 -1.45
N ASN A 32 1.48 -12.55 -2.14
CA ASN A 32 1.41 -13.89 -1.57
C ASN A 32 2.79 -14.47 -1.22
N SER A 33 3.87 -13.97 -1.83
CA SER A 33 5.24 -14.32 -1.44
C SER A 33 5.83 -13.42 -0.35
N ALA A 34 5.32 -12.19 -0.19
CA ALA A 34 5.87 -11.20 0.73
C ALA A 34 5.12 -11.12 2.07
N VAL A 35 3.84 -11.49 2.10
CA VAL A 35 2.95 -11.38 3.26
C VAL A 35 2.60 -12.77 3.77
N TYR A 36 3.09 -13.09 4.96
CA TYR A 36 2.84 -14.37 5.63
C TYR A 36 1.68 -14.28 6.64
N ASP A 37 1.66 -13.22 7.44
CA ASP A 37 0.56 -12.90 8.35
C ASP A 37 -0.31 -11.79 7.73
N TRP A 38 -1.50 -12.19 7.26
CA TRP A 38 -2.43 -11.27 6.61
C TRP A 38 -3.19 -10.41 7.60
N ASP A 39 -3.44 -10.89 8.81
CA ASP A 39 -4.15 -10.11 9.82
C ASP A 39 -3.24 -8.97 10.32
N GLU A 40 -1.98 -9.29 10.65
CA GLU A 40 -0.96 -8.28 10.99
C GLU A 40 -0.74 -7.27 9.85
N HIS A 41 -0.70 -7.77 8.60
CA HIS A 41 -0.55 -6.88 7.45
C HIS A 41 -1.71 -5.90 7.32
N LEU A 42 -2.95 -6.38 7.44
CA LEU A 42 -4.15 -5.56 7.32
C LEU A 42 -4.25 -4.52 8.45
N GLU A 43 -3.93 -4.90 9.69
CA GLU A 43 -3.87 -3.97 10.81
C GLU A 43 -2.86 -2.84 10.57
N ARG A 44 -1.66 -3.19 10.11
CA ARG A 44 -0.61 -2.20 9.82
C ARG A 44 -1.00 -1.25 8.67
N ILE A 45 -1.69 -1.75 7.64
CA ILE A 45 -2.17 -0.91 6.54
C ILE A 45 -3.37 -0.06 6.98
N ALA A 46 -4.21 -0.54 7.92
CA ALA A 46 -5.25 0.27 8.54
C ALA A 46 -4.65 1.45 9.31
N ASP A 47 -3.62 1.22 10.12
CA ASP A 47 -2.88 2.29 10.82
C ASP A 47 -2.26 3.29 9.84
N PHE A 48 -1.74 2.80 8.72
CA PHE A 48 -1.19 3.65 7.65
C PHE A 48 -2.25 4.58 7.09
N TRP A 49 -3.40 4.07 6.67
CA TRP A 49 -4.48 4.88 6.11
C TRP A 49 -5.13 5.80 7.15
N SER A 50 -5.28 5.34 8.39
CA SER A 50 -5.69 6.18 9.52
C SER A 50 -4.76 7.38 9.67
N SER A 51 -3.44 7.16 9.60
CA SER A 51 -2.46 8.24 9.70
C SER A 51 -2.50 9.18 8.50
N VAL A 52 -2.64 8.65 7.28
CA VAL A 52 -2.65 9.42 6.03
C VAL A 52 -3.89 10.29 5.89
N MET A 53 -5.06 9.75 6.24
CA MET A 53 -6.35 10.41 6.04
C MET A 53 -6.77 11.24 7.23
N LEU A 54 -6.50 10.76 8.45
CA LEU A 54 -7.05 11.33 9.67
C LEU A 54 -6.00 11.97 10.58
N GLY A 55 -4.70 11.84 10.24
CA GLY A 55 -3.62 12.42 11.03
C GLY A 55 -3.44 11.77 12.41
N THR A 56 -3.92 10.55 12.62
CA THR A 56 -3.82 9.86 13.94
C THR A 56 -2.39 9.56 14.36
N GLY A 57 -1.48 9.43 13.39
CA GLY A 57 -0.08 9.12 13.62
C GLY A 57 0.18 7.72 14.17
N ARG A 58 -0.78 6.79 14.05
CA ARG A 58 -0.62 5.39 14.50
C ARG A 58 0.48 4.64 13.74
N TYR A 59 0.61 4.91 12.45
CA TYR A 59 1.64 4.30 11.62
C TYR A 59 3.00 4.97 11.84
N LYS A 60 3.96 4.18 12.31
CA LYS A 60 5.36 4.61 12.55
C LYS A 60 6.37 4.02 11.57
N GLY A 61 5.89 3.35 10.53
CA GLY A 61 6.74 2.64 9.56
C GLY A 61 7.33 3.56 8.49
N ASN A 62 8.24 2.99 7.68
CA ASN A 62 8.78 3.63 6.48
C ASN A 62 8.31 2.85 5.25
N PRO A 63 7.31 3.36 4.50
CA PRO A 63 6.77 2.68 3.33
C PRO A 63 7.83 2.35 2.28
N VAL A 64 8.72 3.30 1.95
CA VAL A 64 9.78 3.09 0.95
C VAL A 64 10.66 1.90 1.35
N ALA A 65 11.11 1.85 2.61
CA ALA A 65 11.96 0.78 3.11
C ALA A 65 11.29 -0.61 3.03
N ARG A 66 9.95 -0.68 3.10
CA ARG A 66 9.19 -1.93 2.95
C ARG A 66 8.98 -2.35 1.49
N HIS A 67 9.03 -1.43 0.54
CA HIS A 67 8.83 -1.74 -0.89
C HIS A 67 10.16 -2.03 -1.61
N LEU A 68 11.27 -1.41 -1.21
CA LEU A 68 12.59 -1.59 -1.83
C LEU A 68 13.03 -3.06 -1.99
N PRO A 69 12.81 -3.98 -1.02
CA PRO A 69 13.19 -5.39 -1.19
C PRO A 69 12.50 -6.10 -2.36
N HIS A 70 11.37 -5.55 -2.82
CA HIS A 70 10.55 -6.05 -3.90
C HIS A 70 10.67 -5.21 -5.19
N ALA A 71 11.57 -4.21 -5.22
CA ALA A 71 11.70 -3.26 -6.33
C ALA A 71 11.97 -3.94 -7.68
N ALA A 72 12.61 -5.12 -7.69
CA ALA A 72 12.82 -5.90 -8.92
C ALA A 72 11.52 -6.46 -9.52
N GLN A 73 10.48 -6.66 -8.71
CA GLN A 73 9.19 -7.22 -9.14
C GLN A 73 8.10 -6.15 -9.29
N ILE A 74 8.31 -4.97 -8.70
CA ILE A 74 7.36 -3.86 -8.73
C ILE A 74 7.78 -2.84 -9.80
N ASN A 75 6.97 -2.71 -10.84
CA ASN A 75 7.13 -1.69 -11.87
C ASN A 75 5.90 -0.76 -11.93
N ARG A 76 5.94 0.25 -12.80
CA ARG A 76 4.82 1.19 -12.97
C ARG A 76 3.49 0.49 -13.27
N ALA A 77 3.48 -0.49 -14.17
CA ALA A 77 2.25 -1.22 -14.52
C ALA A 77 1.64 -1.95 -13.31
N LYS A 78 2.47 -2.46 -12.38
CA LYS A 78 1.98 -3.06 -11.12
C LYS A 78 1.35 -2.02 -10.21
N PHE A 79 1.92 -0.81 -10.10
CA PHE A 79 1.26 0.26 -9.35
C PHE A 79 -0.04 0.70 -9.99
N ASP A 80 -0.07 0.87 -11.32
CA ASP A 80 -1.27 1.28 -12.03
C ASP A 80 -2.40 0.25 -11.81
N ARG A 81 -2.07 -1.05 -11.84
CA ARG A 81 -3.02 -2.13 -11.53
C ARG A 81 -3.47 -2.12 -10.06
N TRP A 82 -2.56 -1.87 -9.12
CA TRP A 82 -2.91 -1.73 -7.71
C TRP A 82 -3.88 -0.56 -7.48
N LEU A 83 -3.61 0.59 -8.12
CA LEU A 83 -4.45 1.78 -8.05
C LEU A 83 -5.83 1.57 -8.69
N GLU A 84 -5.91 0.79 -9.77
CA GLU A 84 -7.17 0.40 -10.38
C GLU A 84 -8.05 -0.39 -9.41
N LEU A 85 -7.53 -1.48 -8.84
CA LEU A 85 -8.24 -2.28 -7.84
C LEU A 85 -8.62 -1.46 -6.59
N TRP A 86 -7.78 -0.49 -6.22
CA TRP A 86 -8.04 0.42 -5.10
C TRP A 86 -9.21 1.35 -5.40
N ARG A 87 -9.22 1.96 -6.61
CA ARG A 87 -10.33 2.79 -7.08
C ARG A 87 -11.63 2.01 -7.15
N GLU A 88 -11.61 0.81 -7.73
CA GLU A 88 -12.79 -0.07 -7.79
C GLU A 88 -13.34 -0.38 -6.40
N THR A 89 -12.48 -0.82 -5.48
CA THR A 89 -12.89 -1.22 -4.13
C THR A 89 -13.45 -0.04 -3.34
N THR A 90 -12.75 1.09 -3.35
CA THR A 90 -13.18 2.29 -2.61
C THR A 90 -14.46 2.89 -3.19
N SER A 91 -14.62 2.90 -4.52
CA SER A 91 -15.84 3.41 -5.17
C SER A 91 -17.06 2.53 -4.91
N LEU A 92 -16.86 1.21 -4.76
CA LEU A 92 -17.94 0.28 -4.44
C LEU A 92 -18.40 0.40 -2.97
N MET A 93 -17.48 0.69 -2.05
CA MET A 93 -17.73 0.55 -0.62
C MET A 93 -17.93 1.88 0.11
N LEU A 94 -17.52 3.00 -0.47
CA LEU A 94 -17.49 4.29 0.21
C LEU A 94 -18.27 5.35 -0.59
N PRO A 95 -18.80 6.39 0.08
CA PRO A 95 -19.35 7.55 -0.60
C PRO A 95 -18.31 8.20 -1.52
N ALA A 96 -18.76 8.70 -2.67
CA ALA A 96 -17.89 9.22 -3.73
C ALA A 96 -16.83 10.23 -3.26
N GLU A 97 -17.20 11.17 -2.39
CA GLU A 97 -16.27 12.17 -1.84
C GLU A 97 -15.14 11.53 -1.02
N VAL A 98 -15.47 10.54 -0.17
CA VAL A 98 -14.47 9.88 0.67
C VAL A 98 -13.58 8.96 -0.17
N ALA A 99 -14.18 8.23 -1.12
CA ALA A 99 -13.44 7.40 -2.07
C ALA A 99 -12.43 8.26 -2.86
N ALA A 100 -12.86 9.40 -3.41
CA ALA A 100 -12.00 10.31 -4.16
C ALA A 100 -10.80 10.81 -3.33
N GLY A 101 -11.02 11.09 -2.04
CA GLY A 101 -9.93 11.48 -1.12
C GLY A 101 -8.87 10.39 -0.95
N LEU A 102 -9.29 9.14 -0.68
CA LEU A 102 -8.38 7.98 -0.57
C LEU A 102 -7.63 7.73 -1.88
N GLN A 103 -8.32 7.79 -3.01
CA GLN A 103 -7.76 7.54 -4.33
C GLN A 103 -6.69 8.58 -4.69
N THR A 104 -6.99 9.87 -4.48
CA THR A 104 -6.03 10.96 -4.71
C THR A 104 -4.77 10.79 -3.86
N LYS A 105 -4.91 10.38 -2.60
CA LYS A 105 -3.77 10.12 -1.72
C LYS A 105 -2.96 8.91 -2.20
N ALA A 106 -3.64 7.82 -2.59
CA ALA A 106 -3.01 6.63 -3.10
C ALA A 106 -2.14 6.90 -4.33
N GLU A 107 -2.64 7.71 -5.27
CA GLU A 107 -1.91 8.08 -6.49
C GLU A 107 -0.61 8.83 -6.16
N ARG A 108 -0.67 9.83 -5.28
CA ARG A 108 0.53 10.58 -4.84
C ARG A 108 1.54 9.69 -4.11
N ILE A 109 1.06 8.77 -3.27
CA ILE A 109 1.91 7.82 -2.57
C ILE A 109 2.60 6.87 -3.57
N ALA A 110 1.84 6.35 -4.54
CA ALA A 110 2.38 5.47 -5.57
C ALA A 110 3.47 6.18 -6.40
N GLU A 111 3.24 7.42 -6.83
CA GLU A 111 4.25 8.23 -7.53
C GLU A 111 5.54 8.39 -6.71
N SER A 112 5.40 8.72 -5.42
CA SER A 112 6.54 8.86 -4.51
C SER A 112 7.31 7.55 -4.34
N LEU A 113 6.60 6.42 -4.18
CA LEU A 113 7.21 5.10 -4.02
C LEU A 113 7.94 4.66 -5.29
N ILE A 114 7.34 4.85 -6.47
CA ILE A 114 7.97 4.52 -7.76
C ILE A 114 9.29 5.28 -7.90
N LEU A 115 9.26 6.60 -7.67
CA LEU A 115 10.45 7.43 -7.79
C LEU A 115 11.54 7.00 -6.82
N ALA A 116 11.17 6.75 -5.56
CA ALA A 116 12.13 6.34 -4.53
C ALA A 116 12.74 4.96 -4.80
N MET A 117 12.01 4.04 -5.44
CA MET A 117 12.53 2.73 -5.83
C MET A 117 13.40 2.77 -7.08
N GLN A 118 13.11 3.69 -8.02
CA GLN A 118 13.94 3.89 -9.21
C GLN A 118 15.24 4.62 -8.89
N PHE A 119 15.20 5.56 -7.95
CA PHE A 119 16.33 6.39 -7.57
C PHE A 119 16.61 6.31 -6.06
N PRO A 120 16.98 5.12 -5.54
CA PRO A 120 17.25 4.96 -4.12
C PRO A 120 18.44 5.82 -3.70
N SER A 121 18.36 6.45 -2.53
CA SER A 121 19.45 7.22 -1.92
C SER A 121 20.68 6.35 -1.62
N PRO A 122 21.88 6.93 -1.41
CA PRO A 122 23.05 6.15 -1.02
C PRO A 122 22.80 5.23 0.19
N ALA A 123 22.09 5.72 1.21
CA ALA A 123 21.74 4.93 2.39
C ALA A 123 20.80 3.76 2.04
N GLN A 124 19.82 3.98 1.17
CA GLN A 124 18.90 2.93 0.70
C GLN A 124 19.64 1.88 -0.15
N ARG A 125 20.59 2.29 -0.99
CA ARG A 125 21.43 1.34 -1.76
C ARG A 125 22.28 0.48 -0.85
N THR A 126 22.91 1.06 0.18
CA THR A 126 23.67 0.30 1.19
C THR A 126 22.77 -0.70 1.93
N MET A 127 21.56 -0.29 2.33
CA MET A 127 20.57 -1.19 2.93
C MET A 127 20.24 -2.35 1.99
N MET A 128 19.93 -2.09 0.72
CA MET A 128 19.61 -3.14 -0.25
C MET A 128 20.77 -4.11 -0.46
N ALA A 129 22.00 -3.60 -0.56
CA ALA A 129 23.21 -4.44 -0.70
C ALA A 129 23.39 -5.38 0.49
N LYS A 130 23.18 -4.88 1.72
CA LYS A 130 23.22 -5.71 2.93
C LYS A 130 22.15 -6.82 2.91
N MET A 131 20.91 -6.48 2.55
CA MET A 131 19.81 -7.45 2.46
C MET A 131 20.00 -8.52 1.37
N ALA A 132 20.85 -8.26 0.38
CA ALA A 132 21.21 -9.25 -0.63
C ALA A 132 22.31 -10.19 -0.14
N ALA A 133 23.22 -9.72 0.71
CA ALA A 133 24.31 -10.51 1.28
C ALA A 133 23.85 -11.46 2.41
N ASP A 134 22.79 -11.08 3.13
CA ASP A 134 22.24 -11.85 4.26
C ASP A 134 21.22 -12.94 3.82
N ARG A 135 21.04 -13.17 2.51
CA ARG A 135 20.07 -14.11 1.93
C ARG A 135 20.67 -15.43 1.49
#